data_AF-A0A924ZDH7-F1
#
_entry.id   AF-A0A924ZDH7-F1
#
_cell.length_a   1.000
_cell.length_b   1.000
_cell.length_c   1.000
_cell.angle_alpha   90.00
_cell.angle_beta   90.00
_cell.angle_gamma   90.00
#
_symmetry.space_group_name_H-M   'P 1'
#
loop_
_entity.id
_entity.type
_entity.pdbx_description
1 polymer ?
#
loop_
_entity_poly.entity_id
_entity_poly.type
_entity_poly.pdbx_seq_one_letter_code
_entity_poly.pdbx_strand_id
1 'polypeptide(L)'
;MRFVEITGCGWTALALVTAAAGCASVGEPLKPMQQAVQQATTPGASAESANAAKPTAVQADAPVSAAVQHPFDDASRALRAGHNEEAERGFRALAQAHPELGGPHANLGVIYRRANKLPESAAELEQAVRLNPKQPLYLNQLGITYRQQGRFDKAREAYEKAIALDAGCADAQLNLGILNDLYLGDPKRALDLYGRYLALSPNGDALVTKWVAELKTRKPTPVSSKP
;
A
#
# COMPACT_ATOMS: atom_id res chain seq x y z
N MET A 1 -6.52 -70.73 42.57
CA MET A 1 -7.38 -69.81 43.33
C MET A 1 -6.53 -68.70 43.92
N ARG A 2 -7.01 -67.46 43.81
CA ARG A 2 -6.58 -66.21 44.51
C ARG A 2 -5.27 -65.52 44.09
N PHE A 3 -5.47 -64.37 43.44
CA PHE A 3 -4.90 -63.02 43.68
C PHE A 3 -3.57 -62.88 44.44
N VAL A 4 -2.66 -62.10 43.84
CA VAL A 4 -1.89 -61.07 44.53
C VAL A 4 -1.73 -59.86 43.59
N GLU A 5 -2.25 -58.70 44.01
CA GLU A 5 -1.87 -57.36 43.52
C GLU A 5 -0.53 -56.96 44.15
N ILE A 6 0.34 -56.30 43.38
CA ILE A 6 1.42 -55.46 43.93
C ILE A 6 1.43 -54.13 43.19
N THR A 7 1.06 -53.09 43.91
CA THR A 7 1.30 -51.67 43.63
C THR A 7 2.76 -51.29 43.92
N GLY A 8 3.36 -50.40 43.11
CA GLY A 8 4.43 -49.52 43.61
C GLY A 8 5.53 -49.11 42.62
N CYS A 9 5.52 -47.82 42.27
CA CYS A 9 6.65 -46.89 42.05
C CYS A 9 7.84 -47.26 41.12
N GLY A 10 8.13 -46.33 40.19
CA GLY A 10 9.53 -45.99 39.88
C GLY A 10 9.89 -45.82 38.40
N TRP A 11 9.89 -44.57 37.93
CA TRP A 11 10.88 -43.99 37.02
C TRP A 11 11.26 -44.77 35.76
N THR A 12 10.63 -44.43 34.63
CA THR A 12 11.34 -44.40 33.34
C THR A 12 10.96 -43.13 32.59
N ALA A 13 11.97 -42.29 32.36
CA ALA A 13 11.91 -41.15 31.47
C ALA A 13 11.73 -41.66 30.05
N LEU A 14 10.68 -41.20 29.35
CA LEU A 14 10.61 -41.27 27.91
C LEU A 14 10.40 -39.87 27.37
N ALA A 15 11.43 -39.40 26.68
CA ALA A 15 11.45 -38.16 25.94
C ALA A 15 10.34 -38.16 24.88
N LEU A 16 9.45 -37.18 24.97
CA LEU A 16 8.58 -36.79 23.85
C LEU A 16 9.01 -35.41 23.40
N VAL A 17 9.93 -35.42 22.43
CA VAL A 17 10.18 -34.31 21.53
C VAL A 17 8.88 -34.06 20.78
N THR A 18 8.10 -33.09 21.24
CA THR A 18 7.02 -32.53 20.42
C THR A 18 7.61 -31.41 19.60
N ALA A 19 7.68 -31.67 18.29
CA ALA A 19 8.07 -30.70 17.30
C ALA A 19 7.17 -29.47 17.42
N ALA A 20 7.77 -28.32 17.74
CA ALA A 20 7.15 -27.03 17.51
C ALA A 20 7.00 -26.89 15.98
N ALA A 21 5.81 -27.21 15.48
CA ALA A 21 5.38 -26.80 14.15
C ALA A 21 5.29 -25.27 14.17
N GLY A 22 6.38 -24.63 13.75
CA GLY A 22 6.43 -23.21 13.47
C GLY A 22 5.52 -22.91 12.29
N CYS A 23 4.25 -22.63 12.59
CA CYS A 23 3.40 -21.87 11.68
C CYS A 23 4.02 -20.47 11.57
N ALA A 24 4.82 -20.26 10.54
CA ALA A 24 5.24 -18.92 10.14
C ALA A 24 3.97 -18.12 9.80
N SER A 25 3.61 -17.19 10.67
CA SER A 25 2.48 -16.30 10.49
C SER A 25 2.74 -15.43 9.26
N VAL A 26 1.99 -15.74 8.20
CA VAL A 26 1.72 -14.81 7.10
C VAL A 26 1.06 -13.58 7.70
N GLY A 27 1.63 -12.41 7.44
CA GLY A 27 0.93 -11.13 7.52
C GLY A 27 1.04 -10.39 8.85
N GLU A 28 2.12 -9.64 9.03
CA GLU A 28 1.93 -8.29 9.53
C GLU A 28 1.79 -7.36 8.31
N PRO A 29 0.68 -6.62 8.15
CA PRO A 29 0.65 -5.55 7.18
C PRO A 29 1.72 -4.52 7.55
N LEU A 30 2.53 -4.12 6.56
CA LEU A 30 3.60 -3.15 6.69
C LEU A 30 3.09 -1.86 7.36
N LYS A 31 3.31 -1.74 8.67
CA LYS A 31 3.02 -0.53 9.48
C LYS A 31 3.56 0.78 8.84
N PRO A 32 4.73 0.79 8.15
CA PRO A 32 5.20 1.97 7.43
C PRO A 32 4.27 2.45 6.32
N MET A 33 3.51 1.55 5.66
CA MET A 33 2.54 1.93 4.62
C MET A 33 1.38 2.75 5.19
N GLN A 34 1.05 2.61 6.48
CA GLN A 34 -0.02 3.39 7.10
C GLN A 34 0.39 4.85 7.33
N GLN A 35 1.68 5.15 7.40
CA GLN A 35 2.20 6.49 7.66
C GLN A 35 2.39 7.29 6.37
N ALA A 36 2.87 6.67 5.29
CA ALA A 36 3.03 7.33 3.98
C ALA A 36 1.68 7.71 3.32
N VAL A 37 0.61 6.95 3.59
CA VAL A 37 -0.77 7.28 3.17
C VAL A 37 -1.26 8.63 3.71
N GLN A 38 -0.71 9.14 4.81
CA GLN A 38 -1.28 10.26 5.56
C GLN A 38 -0.94 11.64 4.98
N GLN A 39 0.10 11.74 4.14
CA GLN A 39 0.53 13.01 3.55
C GLN A 39 -0.08 13.26 2.14
N ALA A 40 -0.78 12.27 1.60
CA ALA A 40 -1.06 12.16 0.17
C ALA A 40 -2.48 12.55 -0.25
N THR A 41 -3.28 13.03 0.69
CA THR A 41 -4.71 13.24 0.49
C THR A 41 -5.09 14.65 0.87
N THR A 42 -4.39 15.68 0.40
CA THR A 42 -4.87 17.05 0.59
C THR A 42 -6.03 17.34 -0.37
N PRO A 43 -6.96 18.23 0.00
CA PRO A 43 -8.14 18.52 -0.81
C PRO A 43 -7.84 19.25 -2.13
N GLY A 44 -6.58 19.59 -2.46
CA GLY A 44 -6.30 20.33 -3.70
C GLY A 44 -4.85 20.68 -4.02
N ALA A 45 -3.83 19.88 -3.66
CA ALA A 45 -2.48 20.18 -4.12
C ALA A 45 -2.34 19.85 -5.61
N SER A 46 -2.61 20.84 -6.47
CA SER A 46 -1.97 20.96 -7.78
C SER A 46 -0.47 20.76 -7.59
N ALA A 47 0.10 19.85 -8.37
CA ALA A 47 1.54 19.70 -8.48
C ALA A 47 2.11 20.98 -9.12
N GLU A 48 2.37 22.00 -8.32
CA GLU A 48 3.31 23.06 -8.69
C GLU A 48 4.71 22.53 -8.42
N SER A 49 5.36 22.01 -9.48
CA SER A 49 6.79 21.79 -9.50
C SER A 49 7.44 22.82 -10.43
N ALA A 50 8.34 23.60 -9.85
CA ALA A 50 9.56 24.16 -10.45
C ALA A 50 9.49 24.73 -11.89
N ASN A 51 9.18 26.03 -11.94
CA ASN A 51 9.86 27.12 -12.69
C ASN A 51 9.86 27.20 -14.25
N ALA A 52 9.46 28.42 -14.67
CA ALA A 52 9.81 29.19 -15.87
C ALA A 52 9.25 28.82 -17.26
N ALA A 53 8.05 29.34 -17.57
CA ALA A 53 7.84 30.38 -18.61
C ALA A 53 6.33 30.69 -18.76
N LYS A 54 5.95 31.97 -18.66
CA LYS A 54 4.57 32.46 -18.89
C LYS A 54 4.23 32.32 -20.39
N PRO A 55 3.00 31.93 -20.77
CA PRO A 55 2.00 32.99 -21.00
C PRO A 55 0.54 32.64 -20.62
N THR A 56 -0.12 33.69 -20.12
CA THR A 56 -1.57 33.99 -20.20
C THR A 56 -2.59 33.19 -19.37
N ALA A 57 -2.86 33.74 -18.17
CA ALA A 57 -4.18 33.98 -17.58
C ALA A 57 -5.33 32.99 -17.88
N VAL A 58 -5.39 31.91 -17.11
CA VAL A 58 -6.64 31.41 -16.53
C VAL A 58 -6.38 31.26 -15.03
N GLN A 59 -7.32 31.77 -14.23
CA GLN A 59 -7.22 32.08 -12.81
C GLN A 59 -6.60 30.95 -11.97
N ALA A 60 -5.48 31.28 -11.31
CA ALA A 60 -4.93 30.56 -10.18
C ALA A 60 -5.36 31.27 -8.87
N ASP A 61 -5.49 30.48 -7.81
CA ASP A 61 -5.44 30.88 -6.40
C ASP A 61 -6.71 31.46 -5.73
N ALA A 62 -7.77 30.64 -5.63
CA ALA A 62 -8.60 30.68 -4.42
C ALA A 62 -8.08 29.61 -3.46
N PRO A 63 -7.78 29.92 -2.17
CA PRO A 63 -7.48 28.88 -1.19
C PRO A 63 -8.67 27.93 -1.16
N VAL A 64 -8.40 26.62 -1.13
CA VAL A 64 -9.43 25.60 -0.90
C VAL A 64 -10.31 26.10 0.25
N SER A 65 -11.58 26.40 -0.04
CA SER A 65 -12.47 27.06 0.91
C SER A 65 -12.43 26.32 2.24
N ALA A 66 -12.44 27.04 3.36
CA ALA A 66 -12.53 26.43 4.69
C ALA A 66 -13.71 25.43 4.80
N ALA A 67 -14.75 25.62 3.98
CA ALA A 67 -15.89 24.71 3.84
C ALA A 67 -15.53 23.30 3.32
N VAL A 68 -14.43 23.17 2.56
CA VAL A 68 -13.87 21.88 2.11
C VAL A 68 -12.81 21.39 3.09
N GLN A 69 -11.93 22.29 3.53
CA GLN A 69 -10.75 21.93 4.33
C GLN A 69 -11.13 21.31 5.68
N HIS A 70 -12.04 21.95 6.43
CA HIS A 70 -12.41 21.44 7.77
C HIS A 70 -13.07 20.06 7.72
N PRO A 71 -14.13 19.81 6.91
CA PRO A 71 -14.73 18.48 6.84
C PRO A 71 -13.75 17.42 6.32
N PHE A 72 -12.83 17.81 5.45
CA PHE A 72 -11.81 16.91 4.93
C PHE A 72 -10.81 16.50 6.02
N ASP A 73 -10.34 17.45 6.82
CA ASP A 73 -9.42 17.20 7.93
C ASP A 73 -10.07 16.33 9.01
N ASP A 74 -11.35 16.56 9.29
CA ASP A 74 -12.12 15.76 10.23
C ASP A 74 -12.29 14.31 9.74
N ALA A 75 -12.70 14.11 8.49
CA ALA A 75 -12.81 12.78 7.89
C ALA A 75 -11.45 12.06 7.84
N SER A 76 -10.37 12.79 7.55
CA SER A 76 -9.00 12.26 7.56
C SER A 76 -8.53 11.89 8.96
N ARG A 77 -8.94 12.64 9.99
CA ARG A 77 -8.65 12.32 11.39
C ARG A 77 -9.39 11.07 11.82
N ALA A 78 -10.68 10.94 11.47
CA ALA A 78 -11.47 9.73 11.71
C ALA A 78 -10.84 8.51 11.03
N LEU A 79 -10.37 8.65 9.78
CA LEU A 79 -9.71 7.57 9.04
C LEU A 79 -8.39 7.11 9.69
N ARG A 80 -7.60 8.06 10.23
CA ARG A 80 -6.38 7.75 10.97
C ARG A 80 -6.66 7.10 12.33
N ALA A 81 -7.77 7.46 12.97
CA ALA A 81 -8.24 6.84 14.20
C ALA A 81 -8.88 5.45 13.98
N GLY A 82 -9.07 5.02 12.73
CA GLY A 82 -9.72 3.75 12.40
C GLY A 82 -11.24 3.80 12.45
N HIS A 83 -11.85 4.98 12.66
CA HIS A 83 -13.29 5.20 12.60
C HIS A 83 -13.75 5.23 11.13
N ASN A 84 -13.67 4.08 10.46
CA ASN A 84 -13.85 3.97 9.00
C ASN A 84 -15.26 4.41 8.55
N GLU A 85 -16.30 4.14 9.34
CA GLU A 85 -17.68 4.56 9.00
C GLU A 85 -17.86 6.08 9.05
N GLU A 86 -17.27 6.73 10.05
CA GLU A 86 -17.29 8.19 10.19
C GLU A 86 -16.53 8.85 9.03
N ALA A 87 -15.33 8.34 8.74
CA ALA A 87 -14.53 8.80 7.62
C ALA A 87 -15.26 8.61 6.28
N GLU A 88 -15.89 7.44 6.06
CA GLU A 88 -16.65 7.15 4.85
C GLU A 88 -17.80 8.14 4.65
N ARG A 89 -18.58 8.42 5.72
CA ARG A 89 -19.65 9.43 5.66
C ARG A 89 -19.10 10.81 5.29
N GLY A 90 -18.00 11.23 5.92
CA GLY A 90 -17.38 12.53 5.66
C GLY A 90 -16.89 12.66 4.21
N PHE A 91 -16.15 11.67 3.71
CA PHE A 91 -15.66 11.69 2.33
C PHE A 91 -16.79 11.56 1.29
N ARG A 92 -17.85 10.78 1.56
CA ARG A 92 -19.03 10.75 0.68
C ARG A 92 -19.73 12.10 0.62
N ALA A 93 -19.92 12.77 1.76
CA ALA A 93 -20.53 14.10 1.80
C ALA A 93 -19.68 15.12 1.00
N LEU A 94 -18.36 15.07 1.13
CA LEU A 94 -17.44 15.89 0.34
C LEU A 94 -17.51 15.59 -1.16
N ALA A 95 -17.52 14.31 -1.55
CA ALA A 95 -17.63 13.93 -2.96
C ALA A 95 -18.97 14.36 -3.58
N GLN A 96 -20.05 14.40 -2.80
CA GLN A 96 -21.36 14.88 -3.24
C GLN A 96 -21.42 16.41 -3.36
N ALA A 97 -20.88 17.13 -2.38
CA ALA A 97 -20.88 18.59 -2.36
C ALA A 97 -19.87 19.20 -3.36
N HIS A 98 -18.79 18.48 -3.63
CA HIS A 98 -17.65 18.93 -4.44
C HIS A 98 -17.22 17.81 -5.42
N PRO A 99 -18.02 17.53 -6.46
CA PRO A 99 -17.80 16.42 -7.40
C PRO A 99 -16.53 16.55 -8.26
N GLU A 100 -15.90 17.72 -8.26
CA GLU A 100 -14.63 18.00 -8.93
C GLU A 100 -13.40 17.49 -8.15
N LEU A 101 -13.55 17.17 -6.87
CA LEU A 101 -12.43 16.81 -6.00
C LEU A 101 -12.08 15.32 -6.09
N GLY A 102 -10.85 15.01 -6.49
CA GLY A 102 -10.33 13.63 -6.48
C GLY A 102 -9.99 13.10 -5.08
N GLY A 103 -9.67 13.98 -4.13
CA GLY A 103 -9.21 13.60 -2.78
C GLY A 103 -10.22 12.76 -1.99
N PRO A 104 -11.52 13.12 -1.93
CA PRO A 104 -12.52 12.31 -1.27
C PRO A 104 -12.64 10.90 -1.86
N HIS A 105 -12.66 10.78 -3.19
CA HIS A 105 -12.68 9.49 -3.89
C HIS A 105 -11.43 8.64 -3.57
N ALA A 106 -10.24 9.25 -3.54
CA ALA A 106 -9.02 8.53 -3.17
C ALA A 106 -9.09 7.93 -1.75
N ASN A 107 -9.63 8.68 -0.79
CA ASN A 107 -9.80 8.20 0.58
C ASN A 107 -10.89 7.13 0.71
N LEU A 108 -12.02 7.26 -0.01
CA LEU A 108 -13.04 6.20 -0.10
C LEU A 108 -12.42 4.91 -0.66
N GLY A 109 -11.57 5.05 -1.68
CA GLY A 109 -10.76 3.96 -2.22
C GLY A 109 -9.93 3.25 -1.17
N VAL A 110 -9.25 3.99 -0.30
CA VAL A 110 -8.47 3.43 0.82
C VAL A 110 -9.36 2.75 1.85
N ILE A 111 -10.50 3.35 2.20
CA ILE A 111 -11.47 2.77 3.14
C ILE A 111 -12.00 1.43 2.62
N TYR A 112 -12.46 1.38 1.36
CA TYR A 112 -12.95 0.15 0.75
C TYR A 112 -11.87 -0.90 0.61
N ARG A 113 -10.63 -0.51 0.30
CA ARG A 113 -9.50 -1.44 0.30
C ARG A 113 -9.25 -2.06 1.67
N ARG A 114 -9.27 -1.26 2.75
CA ARG A 114 -9.12 -1.76 4.13
C ARG A 114 -10.25 -2.69 4.54
N ALA A 115 -11.45 -2.49 3.99
CA ALA A 115 -12.61 -3.36 4.18
C ALA A 115 -12.63 -4.58 3.23
N ASN A 116 -11.56 -4.83 2.46
CA ASN A 116 -11.47 -5.87 1.44
C ASN A 116 -12.54 -5.78 0.32
N LYS A 117 -13.17 -4.61 0.16
CA LYS A 117 -14.09 -4.26 -0.92
C LYS A 117 -13.29 -3.76 -2.12
N LEU A 118 -12.53 -4.66 -2.72
CA LEU A 118 -11.53 -4.30 -3.74
C LEU A 118 -12.16 -3.73 -5.02
N PRO A 119 -13.29 -4.22 -5.55
CA PRO A 119 -13.93 -3.62 -6.73
C PRO A 119 -14.36 -2.16 -6.50
N GLU A 120 -14.99 -1.87 -5.37
CA GLU A 120 -15.41 -0.53 -4.97
C GLU A 120 -14.19 0.37 -4.77
N SER A 121 -13.13 -0.14 -4.15
CA SER A 121 -11.87 0.58 -4.04
C SER A 121 -11.31 1.00 -5.40
N ALA A 122 -11.31 0.10 -6.37
CA ALA A 122 -10.79 0.39 -7.71
C ALA A 122 -11.65 1.46 -8.41
N ALA A 123 -12.98 1.37 -8.31
CA ALA A 123 -13.88 2.35 -8.91
C ALA A 123 -13.66 3.77 -8.35
N GLU A 124 -13.54 3.90 -7.02
CA GLU A 124 -13.26 5.18 -6.37
C GLU A 124 -11.87 5.73 -6.75
N LEU A 125 -10.85 4.87 -6.83
CA LEU A 125 -9.50 5.31 -7.21
C LEU A 125 -9.38 5.67 -8.69
N GLU A 126 -10.06 4.93 -9.58
CA GLU A 126 -10.19 5.29 -11.00
C GLU A 126 -10.86 6.65 -11.16
N GLN A 127 -11.89 6.92 -10.35
CA GLN A 127 -12.55 8.22 -10.31
C GLN A 127 -11.62 9.34 -9.81
N ALA A 128 -10.83 9.09 -8.76
CA ALA A 128 -9.83 10.05 -8.28
C ALA A 128 -8.77 10.37 -9.36
N VAL A 129 -8.26 9.35 -10.06
CA VAL A 129 -7.30 9.51 -11.18
C VAL A 129 -7.93 10.27 -12.34
N ARG A 130 -9.21 10.03 -12.65
CA ARG A 130 -9.92 10.77 -13.71
C ARG A 130 -10.05 12.26 -13.40
N LEU A 131 -10.33 12.60 -12.14
CA LEU A 131 -10.48 13.99 -11.68
C LEU A 131 -9.13 14.71 -11.58
N ASN A 132 -8.08 14.01 -11.17
CA ASN A 132 -6.72 14.56 -11.13
C ASN A 132 -5.68 13.55 -11.67
N PRO A 133 -5.46 13.51 -13.00
CA PRO A 133 -4.57 12.53 -13.61
C PRO A 133 -3.08 12.80 -13.35
N LYS A 134 -2.74 13.97 -12.83
CA LYS A 134 -1.36 14.38 -12.52
C LYS A 134 -0.97 14.09 -11.08
N GLN A 135 -1.81 13.40 -10.30
CA GLN A 135 -1.48 13.04 -8.92
C GLN A 135 -0.89 11.62 -8.84
N PRO A 136 0.44 11.47 -8.61
CA PRO A 136 1.10 10.16 -8.56
C PRO A 136 0.53 9.25 -7.46
N LEU A 137 0.10 9.85 -6.35
CA LEU A 137 -0.38 9.12 -5.18
C LEU A 137 -1.69 8.38 -5.45
N TYR A 138 -2.58 8.92 -6.28
CA TYR A 138 -3.83 8.23 -6.66
C TYR A 138 -3.53 6.99 -7.52
N LEU A 139 -2.58 7.11 -8.45
CA LEU A 139 -2.08 6.00 -9.25
C LEU A 139 -1.38 4.94 -8.39
N ASN A 140 -0.57 5.34 -7.41
CA ASN A 140 0.03 4.40 -6.46
C ASN A 140 -1.04 3.63 -5.67
N GLN A 141 -2.06 4.31 -5.12
CA GLN A 141 -3.15 3.63 -4.43
C GLN A 141 -3.93 2.69 -5.35
N LEU A 142 -4.21 3.10 -6.59
CA LEU A 142 -4.87 2.25 -7.59
C LEU A 142 -4.03 1.00 -7.91
N GLY A 143 -2.71 1.16 -8.03
CA GLY A 143 -1.78 0.05 -8.22
C GLY A 143 -1.82 -0.94 -7.05
N ILE A 144 -1.93 -0.45 -5.80
CA ILE A 144 -2.06 -1.31 -4.62
C ILE A 144 -3.36 -2.11 -4.70
N THR A 145 -4.48 -1.45 -5.02
CA THR A 145 -5.78 -2.12 -5.17
C THR A 145 -5.75 -3.18 -6.27
N TYR A 146 -5.22 -2.86 -7.46
CA TYR A 146 -5.11 -3.84 -8.54
C TYR A 146 -4.20 -5.02 -8.19
N ARG A 147 -3.10 -4.79 -7.47
CA ARG A 147 -2.24 -5.87 -6.98
C ARG A 147 -2.99 -6.80 -6.03
N GLN A 148 -3.79 -6.25 -5.10
CA GLN A 148 -4.63 -7.04 -4.20
C GLN A 148 -5.74 -7.80 -4.93
N GLN A 149 -6.22 -7.30 -6.07
CA GLN A 149 -7.15 -8.01 -6.96
C GLN A 149 -6.46 -9.08 -7.83
N GLY A 150 -5.14 -9.24 -7.77
CA GLY A 150 -4.39 -10.12 -8.68
C GLY A 150 -4.24 -9.59 -10.11
N ARG A 151 -4.62 -8.33 -10.37
CA ARG A 151 -4.52 -7.69 -11.70
C ARG A 151 -3.13 -7.08 -11.88
N PHE A 152 -2.12 -7.93 -11.97
CA PHE A 152 -0.71 -7.50 -11.91
C PHE A 152 -0.28 -6.58 -13.06
N ASP A 153 -0.79 -6.79 -14.29
CA ASP A 153 -0.48 -5.90 -15.42
C ASP A 153 -0.96 -4.48 -15.19
N LYS A 154 -2.19 -4.33 -14.66
CA LYS A 154 -2.76 -3.03 -14.32
C LYS A 154 -2.06 -2.37 -13.14
N ALA A 155 -1.68 -3.17 -12.14
CA ALA A 155 -0.91 -2.68 -11.01
C ALA A 155 0.43 -2.09 -11.48
N ARG A 156 1.15 -2.81 -12.35
CA ARG A 156 2.40 -2.35 -12.96
C ARG A 156 2.20 -1.03 -13.69
N GLU A 157 1.21 -0.95 -14.58
CA GLU A 157 0.92 0.26 -15.35
C GLU A 157 0.66 1.47 -14.43
N ALA A 158 -0.13 1.29 -13.37
CA ALA A 158 -0.45 2.35 -12.43
C ALA A 158 0.81 2.84 -11.68
N TYR A 159 1.66 1.94 -11.18
CA TYR A 159 2.91 2.33 -10.51
C TYR A 159 3.90 3.00 -11.48
N GLU A 160 4.04 2.49 -12.71
CA GLU A 160 4.91 3.08 -13.71
C GLU A 160 4.46 4.49 -14.09
N LYS A 161 3.15 4.72 -14.24
CA LYS A 161 2.60 6.07 -14.45
C LYS A 161 2.85 6.99 -13.25
N ALA A 162 2.71 6.50 -12.02
CA ALA A 162 3.02 7.29 -10.83
C ALA A 162 4.50 7.74 -10.83
N ILE A 163 5.43 6.82 -11.12
CA ILE A 163 6.87 7.10 -11.20
C ILE A 163 7.20 8.05 -12.37
N ALA A 164 6.48 7.95 -13.49
CA ALA A 164 6.67 8.82 -14.64
C ALA A 164 6.21 10.26 -14.36
N LEU A 165 5.17 10.45 -13.55
CA LEU A 165 4.71 11.77 -13.12
C LEU A 165 5.64 12.37 -12.06
N ASP A 166 6.14 11.55 -11.15
CA ASP A 166 7.07 11.97 -10.10
C ASP A 166 8.06 10.85 -9.79
N ALA A 167 9.30 11.03 -10.23
CA ALA A 167 10.40 10.11 -9.94
C ALA A 167 10.72 10.03 -8.44
N GLY A 168 10.33 11.04 -7.65
CA GLY A 168 10.43 11.10 -6.20
C GLY A 168 9.33 10.36 -5.44
N CYS A 169 8.37 9.74 -6.14
CA CYS A 169 7.31 8.93 -5.52
C CYS A 169 7.87 7.58 -5.01
N ALA A 170 8.55 7.63 -3.85
CA ALA A 170 9.22 6.49 -3.24
C ALA A 170 8.26 5.30 -3.03
N ASP A 171 7.03 5.55 -2.59
CA ASP A 171 6.00 4.52 -2.40
C ASP A 171 5.71 3.73 -3.68
N ALA A 172 5.64 4.40 -4.84
CA ALA A 172 5.38 3.73 -6.11
C ALA A 172 6.57 2.86 -6.53
N GLN A 173 7.80 3.31 -6.29
CA GLN A 173 9.01 2.51 -6.52
C GLN A 173 9.03 1.27 -5.64
N LEU A 174 8.76 1.42 -4.34
CA LEU A 174 8.67 0.31 -3.40
C LEU A 174 7.60 -0.71 -3.83
N ASN A 175 6.39 -0.24 -4.14
CA ASN A 175 5.28 -1.11 -4.50
C ASN A 175 5.50 -1.82 -5.84
N LEU A 176 6.12 -1.16 -6.82
CA LEU A 176 6.52 -1.81 -8.07
C LEU A 176 7.64 -2.83 -7.82
N GLY A 177 8.56 -2.56 -6.90
CA GLY A 177 9.60 -3.52 -6.48
C GLY A 177 8.98 -4.79 -5.89
N ILE A 178 8.04 -4.62 -4.95
CA ILE A 178 7.27 -5.72 -4.34
C ILE A 178 6.49 -6.50 -5.41
N LEU A 179 5.89 -5.81 -6.38
CA LEU A 179 5.17 -6.46 -7.48
C LEU A 179 6.12 -7.35 -8.30
N ASN A 180 7.31 -6.86 -8.64
CA ASN A 180 8.28 -7.58 -9.45
C ASN A 180 8.89 -8.79 -8.72
N ASP A 181 9.24 -8.64 -7.44
CA ASP A 181 9.80 -9.73 -6.63
C ASP A 181 8.78 -10.85 -6.39
N LEU A 182 7.59 -10.49 -5.88
CA LEU A 182 6.67 -11.50 -5.34
C LEU A 182 5.69 -12.07 -6.38
N TYR A 183 5.40 -11.35 -7.45
CA TYR A 183 4.30 -11.72 -8.36
C TYR A 183 4.75 -11.88 -9.82
N LEU A 184 5.68 -11.05 -10.29
CA LEU A 184 6.13 -11.11 -11.70
C LEU A 184 7.40 -11.95 -11.88
N GLY A 185 8.10 -12.30 -10.81
CA GLY A 185 9.32 -13.11 -10.89
C GLY A 185 10.49 -12.39 -11.56
N ASP A 186 10.56 -11.06 -11.46
CA ASP A 186 11.68 -10.24 -11.96
C ASP A 186 12.50 -9.66 -10.80
N PRO A 187 13.37 -10.47 -10.17
CA PRO A 187 14.16 -10.03 -9.03
C PRO A 187 15.19 -8.95 -9.42
N LYS A 188 15.64 -8.91 -10.68
CA LYS A 188 16.58 -7.89 -11.15
C LYS A 188 15.93 -6.52 -11.13
N ARG A 189 14.72 -6.42 -11.67
CA ARG A 189 13.95 -5.18 -11.66
C ARG A 189 13.54 -4.79 -10.25
N ALA A 190 13.18 -5.74 -9.40
CA ALA A 190 12.88 -5.47 -7.99
C ALA A 190 14.09 -4.86 -7.25
N LEU A 191 15.30 -5.38 -7.44
CA LEU A 191 16.53 -4.84 -6.83
C LEU A 191 16.81 -3.39 -7.26
N ASP A 192 16.64 -3.06 -8.54
CA ASP A 192 16.77 -1.68 -9.03
C ASP A 192 15.75 -0.75 -8.35
N LEU A 193 14.49 -1.16 -8.30
CA LEU A 193 13.41 -0.37 -7.70
C LEU A 193 13.59 -0.17 -6.20
N TYR A 194 13.99 -1.19 -5.46
CA TYR A 194 14.33 -1.06 -4.04
C TYR A 194 15.54 -0.13 -3.83
N GLY A 195 16.53 -0.18 -4.71
CA GLY A 195 17.68 0.74 -4.69
C GLY A 195 17.25 2.20 -4.85
N ARG A 196 16.38 2.49 -5.82
CA ARG A 196 15.83 3.84 -6.01
C ARG A 196 14.99 4.30 -4.82
N TYR A 197 14.16 3.42 -4.26
CA TYR A 197 13.37 3.71 -3.05
C TYR A 197 14.27 4.09 -1.86
N LEU A 198 15.34 3.32 -1.64
CA LEU A 198 16.29 3.59 -0.55
C LEU A 198 17.06 4.89 -0.78
N ALA A 199 17.38 5.24 -2.03
CA ALA A 199 18.02 6.52 -2.37
C ALA A 199 17.11 7.73 -2.07
N LEU A 200 15.78 7.54 -2.10
CA LEU A 200 14.79 8.55 -1.72
C LEU A 200 14.45 8.53 -0.21
N SER A 201 15.01 7.58 0.55
CA SER A 201 14.73 7.39 1.98
C SER A 201 15.91 7.88 2.82
N PRO A 202 15.93 9.15 3.28
CA PRO A 202 17.12 9.76 3.91
C PRO A 202 17.56 9.08 5.20
N ASN A 203 16.65 8.40 5.90
CA ASN A 203 16.95 7.62 7.11
C ASN A 203 17.09 6.11 6.83
N GLY A 204 17.02 5.71 5.55
CA GLY A 204 16.94 4.33 5.09
C GLY A 204 15.62 3.63 5.46
N ASP A 205 15.55 2.35 5.09
CA ASP A 205 14.51 1.40 5.52
C ASP A 205 15.19 0.04 5.78
N ALA A 206 15.27 -0.35 7.06
CA ALA A 206 15.94 -1.58 7.47
C ALA A 206 15.25 -2.84 6.91
N LEU A 207 13.93 -2.80 6.75
CA LEU A 207 13.17 -3.92 6.22
C LEU A 207 13.45 -4.11 4.73
N VAL A 208 13.42 -3.02 3.95
CA VAL A 208 13.73 -3.08 2.52
C VAL A 208 15.21 -3.42 2.30
N THR A 209 16.10 -2.94 3.15
CA THR A 209 17.53 -3.33 3.13
C THR A 209 17.70 -4.84 3.33
N LYS A 210 16.94 -5.42 4.27
CA LYS A 210 16.92 -6.87 4.48
C LYS A 210 16.37 -7.61 3.25
N TRP A 211 15.26 -7.16 2.66
CA TRP A 211 14.73 -7.76 1.42
C TRP A 211 15.75 -7.71 0.28
N VAL A 212 16.48 -6.61 0.12
CA VAL A 212 17.55 -6.50 -0.90
C VAL A 212 18.65 -7.53 -0.64
N ALA A 213 19.09 -7.72 0.60
CA ALA A 213 20.11 -8.71 0.95
C ALA A 213 19.63 -10.15 0.69
N GLU A 214 18.40 -10.48 1.08
CA GLU A 214 17.78 -11.78 0.83
C GLU A 214 17.63 -12.05 -0.68
N LEU A 215 17.14 -11.07 -1.43
CA LEU A 215 16.89 -11.21 -2.86
C LEU A 215 18.18 -11.42 -3.66
N LYS A 216 19.31 -10.82 -3.23
CA LYS A 216 20.64 -11.03 -3.82
C LYS A 216 21.18 -12.45 -3.61
N THR A 217 20.77 -13.12 -2.53
CA THR A 217 21.25 -14.46 -2.17
C THR A 217 20.28 -15.56 -2.57
N ARG A 218 19.05 -15.21 -2.99
CA ARG A 218 18.03 -16.14 -3.46
C ARG A 218 18.51 -16.85 -4.73
N LYS A 219 18.57 -18.19 -4.68
CA LYS A 219 18.83 -19.01 -5.87
C LYS A 219 17.65 -18.87 -6.84
N PRO A 220 17.90 -18.77 -8.16
CA PRO A 220 16.82 -18.76 -9.15
C PRO A 220 15.94 -19.99 -8.96
N THR A 221 14.63 -19.78 -8.81
CA THR A 221 13.69 -20.90 -8.82
C THR A 221 13.76 -21.52 -10.22
N PRO A 222 13.96 -22.85 -10.36
CA PRO A 222 13.91 -23.48 -11.67
C PRO A 222 12.56 -23.16 -12.30
N VAL A 223 12.57 -22.43 -13.43
CA VAL A 223 11.35 -22.16 -14.17
C VAL A 223 10.84 -23.53 -14.63
N SER A 224 9.70 -23.96 -14.09
CA SER A 224 8.98 -25.10 -14.65
C SER A 224 8.56 -24.68 -16.05
N SER A 225 9.34 -25.10 -17.06
CA SER A 225 8.91 -25.04 -18.45
C SER A 225 7.67 -25.93 -18.52
N LYS A 226 6.49 -25.30 -18.55
CA LYS A 226 5.25 -26.02 -18.85
C LYS A 226 5.42 -26.61 -20.27
N PRO A 227 5.19 -27.92 -20.46
CA PRO A 227 5.33 -28.57 -21.76
C PRO A 227 4.36 -28.01 -22.80
#